data_AF-A0A8J6HK94-F1
#
_entry.id   AF-A0A8J6HK94-F1
#
_cell.length_a   1.000
_cell.length_b   1.000
_cell.length_c   1.000
_cell.angle_alpha   90.00
_cell.angle_beta   90.00
_cell.angle_gamma   90.00
#
_symmetry.space_group_name_H-M   'P 1'
#
loop_
_entity.id
_entity.type
_entity.pdbx_description
1 polymer ?
#
loop_
_entity_poly.entity_id
_entity_poly.type
_entity_poly.pdbx_seq_one_letter_code
_entity_poly.pdbx_strand_id
1 'polypeptide(L)'
;MFYIADLSDGECIRSDGLNLTQTWIENHKDFKSAFVTNNEGLEKVSDDVDYLLGLFYHDHLPYDLLRDKDPKGTPSLSQMTQKGLNILKRNENGFVLLVEGGRIDHGHHKNYARLALEESSEFDKTVSLIIEECGPDTLIIVTADHSHVMTLNGYGRRGNDILGYGIETEDDKPALTLTYANGPGFRYHYRSNESSILGPWIDVRNDTNRLNNPKYRQLATFELDDETHGGEDVGIFATGPGSHLIRGVIEQNYVAHLVSYAACIGPRANMNSHCNHIRSSGSKQVVLELDPRDARVAGSIPTQGEIKKKGYILSRDSEVTLSHWSRSIELVIMPLIVL
;
A
#
# COMPACT_ATOMS: atom_id res chain seq x y z
N MET A 1 18.01 5.62 -1.32
CA MET A 1 17.00 6.24 -2.21
C MET A 1 17.63 6.38 -3.58
N PHE A 2 17.00 5.78 -4.60
CA PHE A 2 17.38 5.96 -5.99
C PHE A 2 17.01 7.38 -6.42
N TYR A 3 17.86 8.02 -7.21
CA TYR A 3 17.56 9.33 -7.82
C TYR A 3 17.66 9.20 -9.32
N ILE A 4 16.71 9.81 -10.03
CA ILE A 4 16.71 9.87 -11.49
C ILE A 4 17.64 11.02 -11.87
N ALA A 5 18.80 10.69 -12.42
CA ALA A 5 19.86 11.66 -12.70
C ALA A 5 19.54 12.59 -13.90
N ASP A 6 18.43 12.40 -14.61
CA ASP A 6 18.19 13.02 -15.93
C ASP A 6 16.84 13.76 -16.04
N LEU A 7 16.31 14.27 -14.92
CA LEU A 7 15.18 15.21 -14.94
C LEU A 7 15.74 16.62 -14.76
N SER A 8 15.58 17.44 -15.79
CA SER A 8 16.20 18.76 -16.01
C SER A 8 15.81 19.87 -15.02
N ASP A 9 15.22 19.54 -13.86
CA ASP A 9 14.85 20.49 -12.81
C ASP A 9 15.42 20.04 -11.45
N GLY A 10 16.66 20.48 -11.17
CA GLY A 10 17.29 20.31 -9.86
C GLY A 10 17.78 18.90 -9.57
N GLU A 11 18.99 18.58 -10.03
CA GLU A 11 19.65 17.30 -9.76
C GLU A 11 19.71 17.02 -8.25
N CYS A 12 18.92 16.04 -7.80
CA CYS A 12 19.08 15.51 -6.46
C CYS A 12 20.29 14.55 -6.46
N ILE A 13 21.48 15.11 -6.27
CA ILE A 13 22.73 14.35 -6.24
C ILE A 13 22.90 13.78 -4.84
N ARG A 14 23.14 12.47 -4.76
CA ARG A 14 23.52 11.83 -3.49
C ARG A 14 24.85 12.37 -2.99
N SER A 15 24.95 12.66 -1.69
CA SER A 15 26.17 13.17 -1.07
C SER A 15 27.34 12.18 -1.08
N ASP A 16 27.08 10.89 -1.33
CA ASP A 16 28.09 9.85 -1.47
C ASP A 16 28.61 9.68 -2.91
N GLY A 17 28.11 10.49 -3.86
CA GLY A 17 28.53 10.45 -5.27
C GLY A 17 28.10 9.20 -6.03
N LEU A 18 27.27 8.33 -5.44
CA LEU A 18 26.81 7.11 -6.09
C LEU A 18 25.61 7.40 -7.01
N ASN A 19 25.64 6.84 -8.21
CA ASN A 19 24.47 6.76 -9.07
C ASN A 19 23.86 5.35 -8.97
N LEU A 20 22.87 5.20 -8.09
CA LEU A 20 22.27 3.89 -7.82
C LEU A 20 21.45 3.33 -8.98
N THR A 21 20.88 4.17 -9.85
CA THR A 21 20.17 3.67 -11.05
C THR A 21 21.19 3.08 -12.02
N GLN A 22 22.33 3.74 -12.21
CA GLN A 22 23.43 3.19 -12.99
C GLN A 22 23.99 1.91 -12.38
N THR A 23 24.21 1.87 -11.06
CA THR A 23 24.65 0.65 -10.36
C THR A 23 23.66 -0.50 -10.56
N TRP A 24 22.35 -0.22 -10.52
CA TRP A 24 21.32 -1.24 -10.77
C TRP A 24 21.38 -1.75 -12.21
N ILE A 25 21.50 -0.86 -13.21
CA ILE A 25 21.62 -1.25 -14.62
C ILE A 25 22.86 -2.14 -14.83
N GLU A 26 23.99 -1.76 -14.25
CA GLU A 26 25.24 -2.53 -14.36
C GLU A 26 25.16 -3.92 -13.71
N ASN A 27 24.49 -4.02 -12.56
CA ASN A 27 24.29 -5.29 -11.86
C ASN A 27 23.30 -6.22 -12.57
N HIS A 28 22.49 -5.72 -13.50
CA HIS A 28 21.49 -6.50 -14.24
C HIS A 28 21.78 -6.58 -15.75
N LYS A 29 22.99 -6.22 -16.19
CA LYS A 29 23.40 -6.20 -17.61
C LYS A 29 23.39 -7.58 -18.29
N ASP A 30 23.55 -8.64 -17.51
CA ASP A 30 23.59 -10.03 -18.00
C ASP A 30 22.17 -10.66 -18.05
N PHE A 31 21.15 -9.88 -17.68
CA PHE A 31 19.73 -10.27 -17.71
C PHE A 31 18.96 -9.39 -18.69
N LYS A 32 17.76 -9.84 -19.09
CA LYS A 32 16.83 -9.00 -19.84
C LYS A 32 16.19 -7.98 -18.91
N SER A 33 16.90 -6.87 -18.66
CA SER A 33 16.47 -5.82 -17.73
C SER A 33 16.01 -4.54 -18.44
N ALA A 34 15.14 -3.78 -17.78
CA ALA A 34 14.69 -2.47 -18.25
C ALA A 34 14.61 -1.45 -17.11
N PHE A 35 15.04 -0.22 -17.40
CA PHE A 35 14.88 0.95 -16.53
C PHE A 35 14.02 1.99 -17.25
N VAL A 36 12.93 2.44 -16.62
CA VAL A 36 11.94 3.34 -17.23
C VAL A 36 11.49 4.44 -16.28
N THR A 37 11.12 5.60 -16.84
CA THR A 37 10.82 6.80 -16.06
C THR A 37 9.53 7.53 -16.44
N ASN A 38 8.72 6.98 -17.36
CA ASN A 38 7.44 7.56 -17.77
C ASN A 38 6.46 6.50 -18.30
N ASN A 39 5.24 6.94 -18.62
CA ASN A 39 4.17 6.12 -19.21
C ASN A 39 4.61 5.34 -20.45
N GLU A 40 5.18 6.02 -21.44
CA GLU A 40 5.62 5.42 -22.70
C GLU A 40 6.69 4.34 -22.48
N GLY A 41 7.63 4.62 -21.57
CA GLY A 41 8.65 3.68 -21.16
C GLY A 41 8.03 2.41 -20.58
N LEU A 42 7.14 2.57 -19.58
CA LEU A 42 6.47 1.45 -18.93
C LEU A 42 5.66 0.59 -19.93
N GLU A 43 4.92 1.24 -20.83
CA GLU A 43 4.09 0.57 -21.84
C GLU A 43 4.92 -0.29 -22.80
N LYS A 44 6.06 0.25 -23.27
CA LYS A 44 6.94 -0.42 -24.25
C LYS A 44 7.76 -1.56 -23.66
N VAL A 45 7.88 -1.67 -22.34
CA VAL A 45 8.60 -2.78 -21.72
C VAL A 45 7.86 -4.07 -22.04
N SER A 46 8.57 -4.99 -22.67
CA SER A 46 8.07 -6.34 -22.94
C SER A 46 7.82 -7.07 -21.62
N ASP A 47 6.72 -7.81 -21.54
CA ASP A 47 6.36 -8.53 -20.32
C ASP A 47 7.34 -9.67 -19.98
N ASP A 48 8.19 -10.08 -20.94
CA ASP A 48 9.17 -11.14 -20.77
C ASP A 48 10.51 -10.71 -20.13
N VAL A 49 10.65 -9.46 -19.66
CA VAL A 49 11.86 -8.97 -18.95
C VAL A 49 12.11 -9.71 -17.63
N ASP A 50 13.37 -10.03 -17.33
CA ASP A 50 13.76 -10.64 -16.05
C ASP A 50 13.64 -9.65 -14.89
N TYR A 51 14.01 -8.37 -15.14
CA TYR A 51 14.01 -7.31 -14.13
C TYR A 51 13.51 -5.99 -14.70
N LEU A 52 12.64 -5.31 -13.94
CA LEU A 52 12.14 -3.98 -14.28
C LEU A 52 12.32 -3.04 -13.08
N LEU A 53 12.96 -1.90 -13.30
CA LEU A 53 12.98 -0.78 -12.37
C LEU A 53 12.25 0.41 -13.00
N GLY A 54 11.10 0.76 -12.44
CA GLY A 54 10.34 1.95 -12.80
C GLY A 54 10.49 3.04 -11.74
N LEU A 55 11.04 4.20 -12.09
CA LEU A 55 11.11 5.38 -11.23
C LEU A 55 10.51 6.56 -11.99
N PHE A 56 9.26 6.92 -11.67
CA PHE A 56 8.49 7.85 -12.51
C PHE A 56 8.47 9.29 -12.00
N TYR A 57 9.06 9.55 -10.83
CA TYR A 57 9.14 10.89 -10.26
C TYR A 57 10.40 11.03 -9.40
N HIS A 58 10.82 12.26 -9.14
CA HIS A 58 12.03 12.57 -8.35
C HIS A 58 11.81 12.40 -6.84
N ASP A 59 10.55 12.39 -6.41
CA ASP A 59 10.07 12.16 -5.06
C ASP A 59 8.82 11.25 -5.14
N HIS A 60 7.85 11.40 -4.25
CA HIS A 60 6.53 10.79 -4.36
C HIS A 60 5.86 11.08 -5.71
N LEU A 61 5.16 10.08 -6.25
CA LEU A 61 4.31 10.28 -7.42
C LEU A 61 3.29 11.41 -7.17
N PRO A 62 2.94 12.20 -8.20
CA PRO A 62 1.80 13.11 -8.09
C PRO A 62 0.53 12.33 -7.73
N TYR A 63 -0.43 13.00 -7.08
CA TYR A 63 -1.76 12.44 -6.89
C TYR A 63 -2.37 12.04 -8.25
N ASP A 64 -3.09 10.92 -8.34
CA ASP A 64 -3.69 10.39 -9.58
C ASP A 64 -4.59 11.43 -10.26
N LEU A 65 -5.35 12.20 -9.46
CA LEU A 65 -6.18 13.29 -9.98
C LEU A 65 -5.34 14.40 -10.67
N LEU A 66 -4.10 14.61 -10.24
CA LEU A 66 -3.24 15.72 -10.66
C LEU A 66 -2.06 15.29 -11.55
N ARG A 67 -1.88 14.00 -11.80
CA ARG A 67 -0.75 13.50 -12.58
C ARG A 67 -0.87 13.86 -14.04
N ASP A 68 0.28 14.03 -14.69
CA ASP A 68 0.33 14.08 -16.14
C ASP A 68 0.10 12.67 -16.71
N LYS A 69 -0.92 12.53 -17.57
CA LYS A 69 -1.34 11.27 -18.18
C LYS A 69 -0.77 11.09 -19.59
N ASP A 70 -0.03 12.08 -20.09
CA ASP A 70 0.61 12.02 -21.40
C ASP A 70 1.71 10.95 -21.43
N PRO A 71 2.20 10.55 -22.62
CA PRO A 71 3.25 9.53 -22.77
C PRO A 71 4.54 9.84 -21.97
N LYS A 72 4.84 11.12 -21.71
CA LYS A 72 5.99 11.56 -20.89
C LYS A 72 5.65 11.79 -19.42
N GLY A 73 4.38 11.65 -19.05
CA GLY A 73 3.90 11.74 -17.68
C GLY A 73 4.12 10.45 -16.88
N THR A 74 3.34 10.30 -15.80
CA THR A 74 3.50 9.22 -14.82
C THR A 74 2.34 8.21 -14.87
N PRO A 75 2.62 6.91 -14.66
CA PRO A 75 1.59 5.87 -14.63
C PRO A 75 0.75 5.97 -13.36
N SER A 76 -0.50 5.51 -13.44
CA SER A 76 -1.32 5.26 -12.25
C SER A 76 -0.86 4.02 -11.49
N LEU A 77 -1.36 3.86 -10.27
CA LEU A 77 -1.13 2.67 -9.46
C LEU A 77 -1.61 1.39 -10.18
N SER A 78 -2.78 1.46 -10.82
CA SER A 78 -3.32 0.36 -11.64
C SER A 78 -2.42 0.01 -12.83
N GLN A 79 -1.88 1.01 -13.55
CA GLN A 79 -0.98 0.77 -14.68
C GLN A 79 0.35 0.12 -14.24
N MET A 80 0.94 0.58 -13.13
CA MET A 80 2.14 -0.04 -12.56
C MET A 80 1.87 -1.47 -12.10
N THR A 81 0.73 -1.68 -11.44
CA THR A 81 0.32 -3.00 -10.94
C THR A 81 0.07 -3.98 -12.06
N GLN A 82 -0.64 -3.59 -13.13
CA GLN A 82 -0.84 -4.44 -14.30
C GLN A 82 0.49 -4.91 -14.90
N LYS A 83 1.44 -3.98 -15.11
CA LYS A 83 2.75 -4.34 -15.67
C LYS A 83 3.51 -5.28 -14.72
N GLY A 84 3.48 -5.01 -13.42
CA GLY A 84 4.07 -5.89 -12.40
C GLY A 84 3.48 -7.29 -12.46
N LEU A 85 2.14 -7.42 -12.50
CA LEU A 85 1.45 -8.71 -12.62
C LEU A 85 1.83 -9.44 -13.90
N ASN A 86 1.82 -8.77 -15.07
CA ASN A 86 2.19 -9.40 -16.35
C ASN A 86 3.60 -10.01 -16.31
N ILE A 87 4.55 -9.33 -15.65
CA ILE A 87 5.92 -9.80 -15.52
C ILE A 87 6.01 -10.95 -14.51
N LEU A 88 5.41 -10.79 -13.32
CA LEU A 88 5.55 -11.71 -12.18
C LEU A 88 4.82 -13.04 -12.38
N LYS A 89 3.63 -13.04 -13.00
CA LYS A 89 2.82 -14.24 -13.27
C LYS A 89 3.52 -15.30 -14.12
N ARG A 90 4.59 -14.94 -14.83
CA ARG A 90 5.38 -15.90 -15.60
C ARG A 90 6.17 -16.85 -14.72
N ASN A 91 6.41 -16.52 -13.45
CA ASN A 91 7.10 -17.42 -12.54
C ASN A 91 6.14 -18.52 -12.07
N GLU A 92 6.32 -19.73 -12.59
CA GLU A 92 5.51 -20.89 -12.21
C GLU A 92 5.61 -21.23 -10.71
N ASN A 93 6.63 -20.75 -10.00
CA ASN A 93 6.78 -20.92 -8.54
C ASN A 93 6.02 -19.85 -7.71
N GLY A 94 5.27 -18.97 -8.38
CA GLY A 94 4.49 -17.90 -7.75
C GLY A 94 5.31 -16.63 -7.49
N PHE A 95 4.65 -15.64 -6.89
CA PHE A 95 5.25 -14.35 -6.59
C PHE A 95 4.66 -13.73 -5.32
N VAL A 96 5.38 -12.75 -4.78
CA VAL A 96 4.87 -11.82 -3.77
C VAL A 96 4.87 -10.43 -4.39
N LEU A 97 3.73 -9.74 -4.30
CA LEU A 97 3.54 -8.39 -4.76
C LEU A 97 3.03 -7.53 -3.59
N LEU A 98 3.67 -6.37 -3.40
CA LEU A 98 3.22 -5.33 -2.48
C LEU A 98 2.77 -4.13 -3.33
N VAL A 99 1.54 -3.67 -3.12
CA VAL A 99 0.96 -2.53 -3.84
C VAL A 99 0.46 -1.50 -2.84
N GLU A 100 1.05 -0.32 -2.81
CA GLU A 100 0.78 0.69 -1.79
C GLU A 100 0.08 1.93 -2.37
N GLY A 101 -1.07 2.28 -1.77
CA GLY A 101 -1.78 3.54 -2.02
C GLY A 101 -1.23 4.71 -1.19
N GLY A 102 0.09 4.89 -1.16
CA GLY A 102 0.77 5.74 -0.15
C GLY A 102 0.50 7.24 -0.25
N ARG A 103 -0.20 7.70 -1.30
CA ARG A 103 -0.64 9.10 -1.41
C ARG A 103 -1.94 9.39 -0.67
N ILE A 104 -2.67 8.37 -0.21
CA ILE A 104 -3.83 8.56 0.68
C ILE A 104 -3.40 9.27 1.97
N ASP A 105 -2.30 8.81 2.58
CA ASP A 105 -1.69 9.37 3.80
C ASP A 105 -1.34 10.85 3.61
N HIS A 106 -0.56 11.13 2.57
CA HIS A 106 -0.15 12.49 2.23
C HIS A 106 -1.34 13.44 1.98
N GLY A 107 -2.44 12.91 1.44
CA GLY A 107 -3.70 13.63 1.30
C GLY A 107 -4.27 14.03 2.66
N HIS A 108 -4.35 13.08 3.60
CA HIS A 108 -4.86 13.30 4.95
C HIS A 108 -3.97 14.23 5.78
N HIS A 109 -2.65 14.05 5.77
CA HIS A 109 -1.69 14.94 6.43
C HIS A 109 -1.89 16.41 6.05
N LYS A 110 -2.28 16.68 4.81
CA LYS A 110 -2.56 18.03 4.32
C LYS A 110 -4.03 18.44 4.44
N ASN A 111 -4.88 17.63 5.07
CA ASN A 111 -6.33 17.76 5.11
C ASN A 111 -6.95 17.94 3.70
N TYR A 112 -6.37 17.34 2.67
CA TYR A 112 -6.90 17.33 1.31
C TYR A 112 -7.83 16.12 1.12
N ALA A 113 -8.99 16.12 1.77
CA ALA A 113 -9.89 14.96 1.77
C ALA A 113 -10.29 14.54 0.35
N ARG A 114 -10.45 15.50 -0.58
CA ARG A 114 -10.70 15.16 -1.99
C ARG A 114 -9.58 14.31 -2.59
N LEU A 115 -8.32 14.71 -2.39
CA LEU A 115 -7.19 13.96 -2.92
C LEU A 115 -7.05 12.60 -2.22
N ALA A 116 -7.20 12.54 -0.89
CA ALA A 116 -7.16 11.27 -0.17
C ALA A 116 -8.22 10.27 -0.66
N LEU A 117 -9.45 10.73 -0.91
CA LEU A 117 -10.54 9.89 -1.45
C LEU A 117 -10.32 9.48 -2.91
N GLU A 118 -9.76 10.36 -3.74
CA GLU A 118 -9.43 10.04 -5.14
C GLU A 118 -8.27 9.03 -5.22
N GLU A 119 -7.26 9.13 -4.35
CA GLU A 119 -6.21 8.10 -4.22
C GLU A 119 -6.79 6.77 -3.72
N SER A 120 -7.74 6.82 -2.77
CA SER A 120 -8.44 5.61 -2.30
C SER A 120 -9.25 4.96 -3.41
N SER A 121 -9.87 5.76 -4.28
CA SER A 121 -10.59 5.29 -5.47
C SER A 121 -9.65 4.64 -6.50
N GLU A 122 -8.47 5.21 -6.74
CA GLU A 122 -7.47 4.59 -7.62
C GLU A 122 -6.89 3.30 -7.03
N PHE A 123 -6.72 3.25 -5.71
CA PHE A 123 -6.34 2.03 -5.01
C PHE A 123 -7.42 0.94 -5.11
N ASP A 124 -8.70 1.27 -4.91
CA ASP A 124 -9.83 0.33 -5.06
C ASP A 124 -9.93 -0.23 -6.49
N LYS A 125 -9.73 0.60 -7.52
CA LYS A 125 -9.60 0.12 -8.91
C LYS A 125 -8.44 -0.85 -9.08
N THR A 126 -7.32 -0.59 -8.40
CA THR A 126 -6.14 -1.46 -8.44
C THR A 126 -6.40 -2.80 -7.73
N VAL A 127 -7.12 -2.80 -6.61
CA VAL A 127 -7.58 -4.03 -5.93
C VAL A 127 -8.48 -4.83 -6.88
N SER A 128 -9.43 -4.17 -7.53
CA SER A 128 -10.35 -4.80 -8.49
C SER A 128 -9.60 -5.44 -9.65
N LEU A 129 -8.63 -4.72 -10.23
CA LEU A 129 -7.73 -5.22 -11.26
C LEU A 129 -7.01 -6.50 -10.82
N ILE A 130 -6.42 -6.50 -9.61
CA ILE A 130 -5.72 -7.67 -9.08
C ILE A 130 -6.67 -8.86 -8.92
N ILE A 131 -7.88 -8.64 -8.41
CA ILE A 131 -8.88 -9.70 -8.25
C ILE A 131 -9.28 -10.29 -9.60
N GLU A 132 -9.42 -9.48 -10.65
CA GLU A 132 -9.75 -9.93 -12.00
C GLU A 132 -8.59 -10.69 -12.66
N GLU A 133 -7.38 -10.23 -12.41
CA GLU A 133 -6.17 -10.79 -12.98
C GLU A 133 -5.74 -12.09 -12.27
N CYS A 134 -5.90 -12.19 -10.96
CA CYS A 134 -5.41 -13.31 -10.16
C CYS A 134 -6.42 -14.45 -10.04
N GLY A 135 -5.90 -15.68 -9.97
CA GLY A 135 -6.71 -16.89 -9.89
C GLY A 135 -7.09 -17.29 -8.45
N PRO A 136 -7.79 -18.43 -8.28
CA PRO A 136 -8.15 -18.96 -6.95
C PRO A 136 -6.93 -19.36 -6.09
N ASP A 137 -5.74 -19.47 -6.69
CA ASP A 137 -4.48 -19.83 -6.02
C ASP A 137 -3.76 -18.62 -5.41
N THR A 138 -4.33 -17.41 -5.52
CA THR A 138 -3.75 -16.17 -5.04
C THR A 138 -4.38 -15.74 -3.72
N LEU A 139 -3.57 -15.56 -2.67
CA LEU A 139 -3.98 -14.88 -1.44
C LEU A 139 -3.87 -13.37 -1.65
N ILE A 140 -4.99 -12.66 -1.57
CA ILE A 140 -5.03 -11.20 -1.63
C ILE A 140 -5.40 -10.69 -0.25
N ILE A 141 -4.61 -9.76 0.29
CA ILE A 141 -4.83 -9.10 1.57
C ILE A 141 -4.81 -7.58 1.35
N VAL A 142 -5.87 -6.90 1.78
CA VAL A 142 -5.98 -5.44 1.81
C VAL A 142 -6.12 -5.02 3.27
N THR A 143 -5.28 -4.12 3.76
CA THR A 143 -5.25 -3.67 5.17
C THR A 143 -4.68 -2.28 5.28
N ALA A 144 -4.80 -1.55 6.39
CA ALA A 144 -3.97 -0.36 6.63
C ALA A 144 -2.71 -0.62 7.44
N ASP A 145 -1.74 0.28 7.30
CA ASP A 145 -0.67 0.46 8.27
C ASP A 145 -1.14 1.29 9.49
N HIS A 146 -1.97 2.32 9.27
CA HIS A 146 -2.68 3.10 10.30
C HIS A 146 -3.89 3.87 9.72
N SER A 147 -4.63 4.57 10.58
CA SER A 147 -5.73 5.47 10.19
C SER A 147 -5.29 6.95 10.21
N HIS A 148 -6.24 7.87 10.11
CA HIS A 148 -6.11 9.33 10.24
C HIS A 148 -7.24 9.91 11.11
N VAL A 149 -7.06 11.13 11.61
CA VAL A 149 -8.07 11.82 12.44
C VAL A 149 -9.13 12.54 11.62
N MET A 150 -9.55 11.94 10.50
CA MET A 150 -10.70 12.40 9.71
C MET A 150 -12.00 11.97 10.38
N THR A 151 -13.05 12.77 10.26
CA THR A 151 -14.38 12.44 10.78
C THR A 151 -15.43 12.67 9.71
N LEU A 152 -16.35 11.71 9.62
CA LEU A 152 -17.57 11.80 8.83
C LEU A 152 -18.72 12.33 9.69
N ASN A 153 -19.09 13.59 9.51
CA ASN A 153 -20.15 14.25 10.25
C ASN A 153 -21.54 13.93 9.66
N GLY A 154 -22.53 13.82 10.55
CA GLY A 154 -23.96 13.73 10.20
C GLY A 154 -24.61 15.09 9.96
N TYR A 155 -25.82 15.17 9.41
CA TYR A 155 -26.74 14.11 8.96
C TYR A 155 -27.01 14.21 7.44
N GLY A 156 -25.95 14.04 6.63
CA GLY A 156 -26.07 14.14 5.17
C GLY A 156 -27.09 13.15 4.61
N ARG A 157 -27.90 13.59 3.63
CA ARG A 157 -28.89 12.71 2.98
C ARG A 157 -28.18 11.68 2.10
N ARG A 158 -28.82 10.52 1.88
CA ARG A 158 -28.30 9.52 0.93
C ARG A 158 -28.14 10.14 -0.46
N GLY A 159 -26.97 9.96 -1.06
CA GLY A 159 -26.61 10.53 -2.37
C GLY A 159 -26.06 11.96 -2.30
N ASN A 160 -25.91 12.54 -1.11
CA ASN A 160 -25.19 13.79 -0.93
C ASN A 160 -23.71 13.65 -1.30
N ASP A 161 -23.12 14.73 -1.82
CA ASP A 161 -21.69 14.78 -2.08
C ASP A 161 -20.92 14.66 -0.75
N ILE A 162 -19.98 13.72 -0.68
CA ILE A 162 -19.14 13.48 0.51
C ILE A 162 -18.26 14.69 0.84
N LEU A 163 -17.93 15.52 -0.15
CA LEU A 163 -17.20 16.78 0.02
C LEU A 163 -18.14 17.97 0.30
N GLY A 164 -19.45 17.70 0.33
CA GLY A 164 -20.52 18.63 0.61
C GLY A 164 -20.71 18.94 2.10
N TYR A 165 -21.91 19.38 2.44
CA TYR A 165 -22.31 19.69 3.81
C TYR A 165 -23.03 18.50 4.43
N GLY A 166 -22.70 18.19 5.69
CA GLY A 166 -23.36 17.16 6.48
C GLY A 166 -24.69 17.64 7.05
N ILE A 167 -24.83 18.94 7.31
CA ILE A 167 -26.06 19.53 7.83
C ILE A 167 -26.55 20.62 6.88
N GLU A 168 -27.68 20.37 6.22
CA GLU A 168 -28.46 21.37 5.50
C GLU A 168 -29.66 21.78 6.36
N THR A 169 -29.43 22.57 7.41
CA THR A 169 -30.53 23.20 8.15
C THR A 169 -30.88 24.54 7.50
N GLU A 170 -32.17 24.91 7.53
CA GLU A 170 -32.65 26.23 7.12
C GLU A 170 -31.95 27.38 7.91
N ASP A 171 -31.40 27.08 9.09
CA ASP A 171 -30.72 28.01 10.00
C ASP A 171 -29.17 28.05 9.84
N ASP A 172 -28.72 28.30 8.61
CA ASP A 172 -27.53 29.14 8.34
C ASP A 172 -26.14 28.72 8.91
N LYS A 173 -25.92 27.45 9.28
CA LYS A 173 -24.60 26.94 9.73
C LYS A 173 -24.26 25.58 9.09
N PRO A 174 -23.76 25.53 7.85
CA PRO A 174 -23.43 24.25 7.25
C PRO A 174 -22.14 23.68 7.84
N ALA A 175 -22.27 22.55 8.53
CA ALA A 175 -21.14 21.73 8.88
C ALA A 175 -20.70 20.93 7.65
N LEU A 176 -19.40 20.91 7.36
CA LEU A 176 -18.85 20.04 6.31
C LEU A 176 -19.08 18.57 6.68
N THR A 177 -19.42 17.75 5.68
CA THR A 177 -19.54 16.29 5.86
C THR A 177 -18.21 15.70 6.35
N LEU A 178 -17.08 16.20 5.86
CA LEU A 178 -15.75 15.78 6.29
C LEU A 178 -15.02 16.91 7.02
N THR A 179 -14.47 16.59 8.19
CA THR A 179 -13.57 17.44 8.96
C THR A 179 -12.42 16.62 9.53
N TYR A 180 -11.41 17.28 10.06
CA TYR A 180 -10.31 16.64 10.77
C TYR A 180 -10.22 17.14 12.22
N ALA A 181 -9.67 16.32 13.11
CA ALA A 181 -9.41 16.76 14.48
C ALA A 181 -8.28 17.81 14.51
N ASN A 182 -7.23 17.64 13.71
CA ASN A 182 -6.09 18.56 13.66
C ASN A 182 -5.52 18.70 12.24
N GLY A 183 -4.58 19.62 12.06
CA GLY A 183 -3.85 19.80 10.82
C GLY A 183 -3.94 21.21 10.22
N PRO A 184 -3.39 21.38 8.99
CA PRO A 184 -3.25 22.68 8.34
C PRO A 184 -4.60 23.31 7.92
N GLY A 185 -5.69 22.54 7.96
CA GLY A 185 -7.05 23.03 7.78
C GLY A 185 -7.41 24.14 8.77
N PHE A 186 -6.86 24.13 9.99
CA PHE A 186 -7.11 25.18 10.98
C PHE A 186 -6.73 26.56 10.45
N ARG A 187 -5.46 26.73 10.01
CA ARG A 187 -4.96 28.01 9.48
C ARG A 187 -5.65 28.41 8.19
N TYR A 188 -6.04 27.44 7.37
CA TYR A 188 -6.76 27.72 6.13
C TYR A 188 -8.08 28.46 6.41
N HIS A 189 -8.82 28.00 7.42
CA HIS A 189 -10.13 28.52 7.81
C HIS A 189 -10.10 29.66 8.83
N TYR A 190 -8.94 29.94 9.42
CA TYR A 190 -8.77 31.02 10.40
C TYR A 190 -8.36 32.35 9.73
N ARG A 191 -9.02 33.43 10.11
CA ARG A 191 -8.85 34.82 9.66
C ARG A 191 -8.88 35.74 10.88
N SER A 192 -7.73 35.95 11.49
CA SER A 192 -7.58 36.71 12.75
C SER A 192 -8.06 38.17 12.69
N ASN A 193 -8.13 38.75 11.48
CA ASN A 193 -8.30 40.19 11.28
C ASN A 193 -9.66 40.57 10.66
N GLU A 194 -10.57 39.60 10.48
CA GLU A 194 -11.88 39.84 9.88
C GLU A 194 -12.99 39.83 10.94
N SER A 195 -13.76 40.92 11.00
CA SER A 195 -14.96 40.99 11.85
C SER A 195 -16.11 40.31 11.10
N SER A 196 -16.34 39.03 11.39
CA SER A 196 -17.49 38.27 10.86
C SER A 196 -18.44 37.85 11.99
N ILE A 197 -19.69 37.52 11.63
CA ILE A 197 -20.68 36.92 12.56
C ILE A 197 -20.18 35.57 13.11
N LEU A 198 -19.28 34.90 12.38
CA LEU A 198 -18.66 33.63 12.76
C LEU A 198 -17.36 33.82 13.56
N GLY A 199 -17.02 35.05 13.96
CA GLY A 199 -15.74 35.36 14.59
C GLY A 199 -14.59 35.26 13.58
N PRO A 200 -13.42 34.70 13.95
CA PRO A 200 -12.26 34.63 13.07
C PRO A 200 -12.35 33.51 12.04
N TRP A 201 -13.50 32.87 11.83
CA TRP A 201 -13.64 31.69 10.97
C TRP A 201 -14.24 32.07 9.61
N ILE A 202 -13.69 31.48 8.53
CA ILE A 202 -14.27 31.59 7.19
C ILE A 202 -15.64 30.92 7.16
N ASP A 203 -16.59 31.59 6.52
CA ASP A 203 -17.83 30.97 6.11
C ASP A 203 -17.58 30.05 4.90
N VAL A 204 -17.55 28.74 5.14
CA VAL A 204 -17.30 27.70 4.12
C VAL A 204 -18.29 27.74 2.95
N ARG A 205 -19.45 28.42 3.10
CA ARG A 205 -20.41 28.65 2.01
C ARG A 205 -19.90 29.58 0.94
N ASN A 206 -19.10 30.56 1.35
CA ASN A 206 -18.58 31.61 0.49
C ASN A 206 -17.22 31.23 -0.10
N ASP A 207 -16.64 30.10 0.33
CA ASP A 207 -15.37 29.62 -0.22
C ASP A 207 -15.58 28.88 -1.54
N THR A 208 -15.40 29.62 -2.64
CA THR A 208 -15.51 29.11 -4.01
C THR A 208 -14.44 28.05 -4.34
N ASN A 209 -13.37 27.92 -3.54
CA ASN A 209 -12.36 26.89 -3.76
C ASN A 209 -12.83 25.51 -3.33
N ARG A 210 -13.84 25.39 -2.46
CA ARG A 210 -14.24 24.11 -1.84
C ARG A 210 -14.45 22.98 -2.85
N LEU A 211 -15.11 23.27 -3.97
CA LEU A 211 -15.38 22.29 -5.02
C LEU A 211 -14.43 22.41 -6.22
N ASN A 212 -13.83 23.58 -6.42
CA ASN A 212 -13.04 23.88 -7.62
C ASN A 212 -11.54 23.62 -7.43
N ASN A 213 -11.05 23.54 -6.20
CA ASN A 213 -9.65 23.31 -5.89
C ASN A 213 -9.46 21.89 -5.31
N PRO A 214 -8.79 20.98 -6.02
CA PRO A 214 -8.44 19.66 -5.50
C PRO A 214 -7.67 19.70 -4.17
N LYS A 215 -6.91 20.78 -3.92
CA LYS A 215 -6.13 21.02 -2.70
C LYS A 215 -6.87 21.90 -1.69
N TYR A 216 -8.20 21.95 -1.74
CA TYR A 216 -8.98 22.56 -0.66
C TYR A 216 -8.72 21.80 0.64
N ARG A 217 -8.43 22.53 1.72
CA ARG A 217 -8.20 21.94 3.05
C ARG A 217 -9.51 21.88 3.81
N GLN A 218 -9.95 20.69 4.18
CA GLN A 218 -11.10 20.53 5.08
C GLN A 218 -10.80 21.17 6.44
N LEU A 219 -11.87 21.61 7.12
CA LEU A 219 -11.77 22.23 8.43
C LEU A 219 -11.10 21.28 9.43
N ALA A 220 -10.17 21.82 10.22
CA ALA A 220 -9.52 21.14 11.32
C ALA A 220 -9.68 21.93 12.62
N THR A 221 -9.80 21.23 13.75
CA THR A 221 -10.06 21.85 15.06
C THR A 221 -8.80 22.36 15.75
N PHE A 222 -7.69 21.62 15.65
CA PHE A 222 -6.40 22.01 16.22
C PHE A 222 -5.35 22.30 15.13
N GLU A 223 -4.55 23.32 15.38
CA GLU A 223 -3.51 23.77 14.46
C GLU A 223 -2.28 22.88 14.48
N LEU A 224 -1.93 22.30 13.33
CA LEU A 224 -0.65 21.66 13.07
C LEU A 224 -0.24 21.92 11.61
N ASP A 225 1.04 21.80 11.28
CA ASP A 225 1.53 21.90 9.89
C ASP A 225 1.14 20.68 9.05
N ASP A 226 1.02 19.53 9.73
CA ASP A 226 0.57 18.25 9.22
C ASP A 226 -0.42 17.64 10.22
N GLU A 227 -1.50 17.08 9.69
CA GLU A 227 -2.45 16.29 10.47
C GLU A 227 -1.79 14.99 10.98
N THR A 228 -2.28 14.45 12.10
CA THR A 228 -1.71 13.25 12.73
C THR A 228 -2.42 11.97 12.30
N HIS A 229 -1.70 10.84 12.29
CA HIS A 229 -2.34 9.52 12.16
C HIS A 229 -3.38 9.26 13.26
N GLY A 230 -4.36 8.44 12.93
CA GLY A 230 -5.34 7.83 13.83
C GLY A 230 -4.77 6.56 14.48
N GLY A 231 -5.16 6.32 15.72
CA GLY A 231 -4.67 5.20 16.54
C GLY A 231 -5.70 4.10 16.79
N GLU A 232 -6.85 4.18 16.12
CA GLU A 232 -7.88 3.15 16.13
C GLU A 232 -7.53 1.95 15.25
N ASP A 233 -8.22 0.85 15.48
CA ASP A 233 -8.07 -0.37 14.69
C ASP A 233 -8.46 -0.12 13.22
N VAL A 234 -7.72 -0.73 12.31
CA VAL A 234 -7.93 -0.64 10.87
C VAL A 234 -8.49 -1.94 10.30
N GLY A 235 -9.27 -1.83 9.22
CA GLY A 235 -9.85 -2.99 8.55
C GLY A 235 -8.80 -3.85 7.85
N ILE A 236 -9.01 -5.17 7.86
CA ILE A 236 -8.30 -6.13 7.03
C ILE A 236 -9.30 -6.98 6.25
N PHE A 237 -9.09 -7.07 4.94
CA PHE A 237 -9.91 -7.82 4.00
C PHE A 237 -9.02 -8.83 3.28
N ALA A 238 -9.53 -10.04 3.07
CA ALA A 238 -8.76 -11.05 2.35
C ALA A 238 -9.63 -12.03 1.56
N THR A 239 -9.06 -12.55 0.48
CA THR A 239 -9.62 -13.64 -0.33
C THR A 239 -8.52 -14.62 -0.73
N GLY A 240 -8.90 -15.82 -1.15
CA GLY A 240 -7.97 -16.86 -1.59
C GLY A 240 -7.42 -17.74 -0.46
N PRO A 241 -6.31 -18.45 -0.70
CA PRO A 241 -5.82 -19.52 0.18
C PRO A 241 -5.37 -18.97 1.54
N GLY A 242 -5.90 -19.51 2.63
CA GLY A 242 -5.57 -19.04 3.99
C GLY A 242 -6.32 -17.79 4.46
N SER A 243 -7.14 -17.16 3.61
CA SER A 243 -7.95 -15.97 3.98
C SER A 243 -8.86 -16.20 5.19
N HIS A 244 -9.40 -17.42 5.36
CA HIS A 244 -10.22 -17.80 6.53
C HIS A 244 -9.51 -17.70 7.89
N LEU A 245 -8.18 -17.54 7.90
CA LEU A 245 -7.39 -17.31 9.12
C LEU A 245 -7.45 -15.83 9.57
N ILE A 246 -7.86 -14.91 8.69
CA ILE A 246 -8.12 -13.51 9.01
C ILE A 246 -9.54 -13.41 9.57
N ARG A 247 -9.66 -13.35 10.90
CA ARG A 247 -10.93 -13.27 11.60
C ARG A 247 -10.77 -12.64 12.99
N GLY A 248 -11.79 -11.90 13.42
CA GLY A 248 -11.80 -11.23 14.72
C GLY A 248 -10.84 -10.03 14.77
N VAL A 249 -10.27 -9.79 15.95
CA VAL A 249 -9.28 -8.74 16.19
C VAL A 249 -7.91 -9.39 16.30
N ILE A 250 -6.95 -8.90 15.51
CA ILE A 250 -5.60 -9.46 15.39
C ILE A 250 -4.57 -8.34 15.48
N GLU A 251 -3.41 -8.67 16.04
CA GLU A 251 -2.26 -7.76 16.02
C GLU A 251 -1.73 -7.59 14.59
N GLN A 252 -1.32 -6.38 14.21
CA GLN A 252 -0.89 -6.09 12.84
C GLN A 252 0.27 -6.99 12.36
N ASN A 253 1.21 -7.32 13.25
CA ASN A 253 2.33 -8.21 12.91
C ASN A 253 1.90 -9.65 12.59
N TYR A 254 0.67 -10.05 12.93
CA TYR A 254 0.11 -11.34 12.57
C TYR A 254 0.01 -11.51 11.05
N VAL A 255 -0.25 -10.43 10.29
CA VAL A 255 -0.39 -10.47 8.83
C VAL A 255 0.86 -11.08 8.17
N ALA A 256 2.06 -10.65 8.59
CA ALA A 256 3.31 -11.20 8.07
C ALA A 256 3.48 -12.71 8.42
N HIS A 257 3.03 -13.13 9.60
CA HIS A 257 3.06 -14.55 9.98
C HIS A 257 2.08 -15.39 9.17
N LEU A 258 0.88 -14.85 8.90
CA LEU A 258 -0.12 -15.50 8.07
C LEU A 258 0.38 -15.66 6.64
N VAL A 259 0.98 -14.62 6.08
CA VAL A 259 1.64 -14.64 4.77
C VAL A 259 2.70 -15.74 4.69
N SER A 260 3.60 -15.79 5.68
CA SER A 260 4.65 -16.81 5.78
C SER A 260 4.07 -18.23 5.91
N TYR A 261 2.96 -18.39 6.64
CA TYR A 261 2.27 -19.67 6.80
C TYR A 261 1.55 -20.11 5.51
N ALA A 262 0.77 -19.21 4.91
CA ALA A 262 -0.06 -19.49 3.75
C ALA A 262 0.82 -19.79 2.54
N ALA A 263 1.76 -18.90 2.20
CA ALA A 263 2.60 -19.02 1.01
C ALA A 263 3.76 -20.04 1.15
N CYS A 264 3.85 -20.78 2.24
CA CYS A 264 4.95 -21.73 2.48
C CYS A 264 6.37 -21.12 2.41
N ILE A 265 6.50 -19.82 2.71
CA ILE A 265 7.77 -19.09 2.70
C ILE A 265 8.22 -18.72 4.11
N GLY A 266 9.53 -18.62 4.32
CA GLY A 266 10.07 -18.10 5.59
C GLY A 266 9.78 -18.96 6.84
N PRO A 267 9.89 -18.37 8.05
CA PRO A 267 9.91 -19.14 9.30
C PRO A 267 8.61 -19.89 9.64
N ARG A 268 7.45 -19.41 9.18
CA ARG A 268 6.14 -20.03 9.49
C ARG A 268 5.73 -21.12 8.50
N ALA A 269 6.48 -21.30 7.40
CA ALA A 269 6.23 -22.38 6.44
C ALA A 269 6.19 -23.78 7.10
N ASN A 270 7.05 -24.01 8.10
CA ASN A 270 7.14 -25.29 8.80
C ASN A 270 5.92 -25.60 9.68
N MET A 271 5.10 -24.59 9.98
CA MET A 271 3.87 -24.77 10.78
C MET A 271 2.68 -25.20 9.91
N ASN A 272 2.78 -25.03 8.59
CA ASN A 272 1.77 -25.45 7.64
C ASN A 272 2.10 -26.86 7.12
N SER A 273 1.32 -27.85 7.52
CA SER A 273 1.53 -29.25 7.12
C SER A 273 1.40 -29.48 5.62
N HIS A 274 0.68 -28.62 4.90
CA HIS A 274 0.52 -28.73 3.44
C HIS A 274 1.84 -28.43 2.72
N CYS A 275 2.68 -27.55 3.27
CA CYS A 275 3.99 -27.24 2.73
C CYS A 275 4.94 -28.45 2.76
N ASN A 276 4.74 -29.38 3.70
CA ASN A 276 5.57 -30.60 3.79
C ASN A 276 5.30 -31.57 2.64
N HIS A 277 4.07 -31.59 2.10
CA HIS A 277 3.74 -32.40 0.93
C HIS A 277 4.41 -31.85 -0.33
N ILE A 278 4.44 -30.53 -0.51
CA ILE A 278 5.13 -29.85 -1.62
C ILE A 278 6.65 -30.14 -1.60
N ARG A 279 7.27 -30.11 -0.41
CA ARG A 279 8.69 -30.46 -0.24
C ARG A 279 9.01 -31.92 -0.56
N SER A 280 8.04 -32.83 -0.45
CA SER A 280 8.21 -34.25 -0.74
C SER A 280 7.99 -34.62 -2.21
N SER A 281 7.21 -33.83 -2.96
CA SER A 281 6.93 -34.06 -4.38
C SER A 281 7.87 -33.31 -5.33
N GLY A 282 8.59 -32.29 -4.85
CA GLY A 282 9.57 -31.52 -5.62
C GLY A 282 10.96 -31.57 -4.99
N SER A 283 11.66 -32.70 -5.09
CA SER A 283 13.05 -32.78 -4.66
C SER A 283 13.98 -32.06 -5.64
N LYS A 284 14.15 -30.75 -5.45
CA LYS A 284 15.45 -30.08 -5.49
C LYS A 284 15.48 -29.08 -4.35
N GLN A 285 16.16 -29.44 -3.27
CA GLN A 285 16.60 -28.48 -2.27
C GLN A 285 17.43 -27.42 -3.01
N VAL A 286 16.92 -26.19 -3.10
CA VAL A 286 17.80 -25.03 -3.27
C VAL A 286 18.40 -24.79 -1.88
N VAL A 287 19.61 -25.30 -1.70
CA VAL A 287 20.46 -24.89 -0.58
C VAL A 287 20.89 -23.46 -0.91
N LEU A 288 20.40 -22.47 -0.16
CA LEU A 288 21.03 -21.17 -0.10
C LEU A 288 22.38 -21.36 0.59
N GLU A 289 23.44 -21.58 -0.18
CA GLU A 289 24.80 -21.38 0.30
C GLU A 289 24.97 -19.90 0.59
N LEU A 290 24.94 -19.53 1.88
CA LEU A 290 25.43 -18.24 2.31
C LEU A 290 26.95 -18.23 2.09
N ASP A 291 27.45 -17.27 1.30
CA ASP A 291 28.89 -17.07 1.13
C ASP A 291 29.51 -16.86 2.52
N PRO A 292 30.49 -17.68 2.95
CA PRO A 292 31.15 -17.55 4.25
C PRO A 292 31.84 -16.18 4.47
N ARG A 293 31.93 -15.33 3.44
CA ARG A 293 32.49 -13.98 3.52
C ARG A 293 31.53 -12.95 4.11
N ASP A 294 30.22 -13.20 4.11
CA ASP A 294 29.21 -12.28 4.65
C ASP A 294 28.94 -12.49 6.14
N ALA A 295 29.50 -13.55 6.74
CA ALA A 295 29.38 -13.86 8.17
C ALA A 295 30.63 -13.44 8.96
N ARG A 296 30.97 -12.15 8.93
CA ARG A 296 31.84 -11.56 9.97
C ARG A 296 31.16 -10.34 10.57
N VAL A 297 30.57 -10.57 11.73
CA VAL A 297 30.51 -9.72 12.94
C VAL A 297 29.20 -10.06 13.67
N ALA A 298 29.27 -11.07 14.53
CA ALA A 298 28.46 -11.16 15.75
C ALA A 298 29.09 -12.23 16.65
N GLY A 299 29.43 -11.84 17.87
CA GLY A 299 30.19 -12.61 18.84
C GLY A 299 29.51 -13.93 19.26
N SER A 300 30.38 -14.87 19.60
CA SER A 300 30.14 -16.17 20.23
C SER A 300 29.22 -16.16 21.45
N ILE A 301 28.39 -17.22 21.61
CA ILE A 301 28.04 -17.93 22.86
C ILE A 301 27.40 -19.31 22.49
N PRO A 302 27.56 -20.38 23.29
CA PRO A 302 27.69 -21.76 22.79
C PRO A 302 26.44 -22.65 22.87
N THR A 303 26.61 -23.88 22.37
CA THR A 303 25.64 -24.90 22.00
C THR A 303 25.09 -25.81 23.12
N GLN A 304 23.90 -26.35 22.80
CA GLN A 304 23.31 -27.67 23.11
C GLN A 304 22.67 -27.96 24.48
N GLY A 305 21.43 -28.46 24.40
CA GLY A 305 20.74 -29.22 25.44
C GLY A 305 19.41 -29.79 24.92
N GLU A 306 19.38 -31.10 24.65
CA GLU A 306 18.21 -31.89 24.21
C GLU A 306 17.06 -31.87 25.24
N ILE A 307 15.80 -31.64 24.85
CA ILE A 307 14.63 -32.12 25.62
C ILE A 307 13.53 -32.68 24.70
N LYS A 308 13.35 -33.99 24.91
CA LYS A 308 12.34 -34.99 24.54
C LYS A 308 10.90 -34.55 24.17
N LYS A 309 10.39 -35.27 23.16
CA LYS A 309 8.98 -35.55 22.81
C LYS A 309 8.03 -35.65 24.02
N LYS A 310 6.88 -34.97 23.93
CA LYS A 310 5.57 -35.48 24.35
C LYS A 310 4.51 -35.00 23.37
N GLY A 311 3.79 -35.96 22.78
CA GLY A 311 2.66 -35.71 21.90
C GLY A 311 1.38 -35.41 22.68
N TYR A 312 0.47 -34.71 22.01
CA TYR A 312 -0.95 -34.77 22.28
C TYR A 312 -1.68 -35.00 20.96
N ILE A 313 -2.47 -36.07 20.94
CA ILE A 313 -3.43 -36.42 19.90
C ILE A 313 -4.70 -35.63 20.23
N LEU A 314 -5.22 -34.86 19.28
CA LEU A 314 -6.62 -34.43 19.28
C LEU A 314 -7.24 -34.86 17.96
N SER A 315 -8.46 -35.40 18.08
CA SER A 315 -9.12 -36.29 17.13
C SER A 315 -9.58 -35.61 15.85
N ARG A 316 -9.49 -36.41 14.78
CA ARG A 316 -10.24 -36.33 13.51
C ARG A 316 -11.73 -36.10 13.78
N ASP A 317 -12.32 -35.13 13.09
CA ASP A 317 -13.56 -35.30 12.31
C ASP A 317 -13.95 -33.98 11.62
N SER A 318 -13.48 -33.82 10.39
CA SER A 318 -14.21 -33.14 9.31
C SER A 318 -13.42 -33.40 8.02
N GLU A 319 -13.85 -34.37 7.23
CA GLU A 319 -13.38 -34.56 5.87
C GLU A 319 -13.79 -33.33 5.04
N VAL A 320 -12.85 -32.41 4.84
CA VAL A 320 -12.88 -31.49 3.70
C VAL A 320 -11.87 -32.04 2.71
N THR A 321 -12.35 -32.61 1.62
CA THR A 321 -11.54 -33.06 0.49
C THR A 321 -10.89 -31.84 -0.18
N LEU A 322 -9.72 -31.43 0.32
CA LEU A 322 -8.83 -30.42 -0.26
C LEU A 322 -7.86 -31.10 -1.24
N SER A 323 -8.37 -31.64 -2.35
CA SER A 323 -7.55 -32.44 -3.28
C SER A 323 -7.00 -31.69 -4.49
N HIS A 324 -6.89 -30.36 -4.48
CA HIS A 324 -6.44 -29.60 -5.67
C HIS A 324 -5.40 -28.48 -5.43
N TRP A 325 -4.81 -28.36 -4.24
CA TRP A 325 -3.76 -27.38 -3.98
C TRP A 325 -2.38 -27.92 -4.42
N SER A 326 -2.10 -27.92 -5.73
CA SER A 326 -0.79 -28.35 -6.25
C SER A 326 -0.07 -27.29 -7.09
N ARG A 327 -0.46 -26.02 -7.02
CA ARG A 327 0.23 -24.93 -7.74
C ARG A 327 0.41 -23.71 -6.85
N SER A 328 1.43 -22.95 -7.21
CA SER A 328 2.11 -21.93 -6.44
C SER A 328 1.20 -20.86 -5.87
N ILE A 329 1.49 -20.45 -4.62
CA ILE A 329 0.69 -19.43 -3.92
C ILE A 329 1.22 -18.07 -4.32
N GLU A 330 0.39 -17.32 -5.03
CA GLU A 330 0.63 -15.91 -5.31
C GLU A 330 0.11 -15.08 -4.14
N LEU A 331 0.85 -14.04 -3.74
CA LEU A 331 0.46 -13.19 -2.63
C LEU A 331 0.47 -11.73 -3.03
N VAL A 332 -0.64 -11.03 -2.78
CA VAL A 332 -0.72 -9.58 -2.90
C VAL A 332 -1.06 -8.99 -1.53
N ILE A 333 -0.17 -8.15 -0.99
CA ILE A 333 -0.44 -7.33 0.20
C ILE A 333 -0.66 -5.91 -0.28
N MET A 334 -1.72 -5.27 0.20
CA MET A 334 -2.03 -3.91 -0.17
C MET A 334 -2.30 -3.07 1.08
N PRO A 335 -1.38 -2.16 1.46
CA PRO A 335 -1.68 -1.12 2.44
C PRO A 335 -2.68 -0.09 1.86
N LEU A 336 -3.84 0.02 2.52
CA LEU A 336 -4.98 0.91 2.33
C LEU A 336 -5.18 1.65 3.63
N ILE A 337 -5.29 2.97 3.61
CA ILE A 337 -5.69 3.72 4.80
C ILE A 337 -7.21 3.66 4.94
N VAL A 338 -7.70 3.16 6.07
CA VAL A 338 -9.14 3.00 6.34
C VAL A 338 -9.61 4.14 7.25
N LEU A 339 -10.81 4.64 6.96
CA LEU A 339 -11.53 5.72 7.66
C LEU A 339 -12.42 5.23 8.80
#